data_AF-A0A544Y1U2-F1
#
_entry.id   AF-A0A544Y1U2-F1
#
_cell.length_a   1.000
_cell.length_b   1.000
_cell.length_c   1.000
_cell.angle_alpha   90.00
_cell.angle_beta   90.00
_cell.angle_gamma   90.00
#
_symmetry.space_group_name_H-M   'P 1'
#
loop_
_entity.id
_entity.type
_entity.pdbx_description
1 polymer ?
#
loop_
_entity_poly.entity_id
_entity_poly.type
_entity_poly.pdbx_seq_one_letter_code
_entity_poly.pdbx_strand_id
1 'polypeptide(L)'
;MANVIRHSLTAEELAALALSLAHLGAGPQSVTARRGLRHAFEHLDLDDDVIATTLTTLTTPLPTDVARRARAVANAITARLVIRIQYHDAAGRMTVRDVEPVTCLVHGEFWYLVGWCRMRRSIRAFRFDRILAVEPTDLPARAHLPQRYLPFQRRSRARRPSAA
;
A
#
# COMPACT_ATOMS: atom_id res chain seq x y z
N MET A 1 20.96 6.96 -31.30
CA MET A 1 20.25 5.90 -30.54
C MET A 1 20.07 6.42 -29.12
N ALA A 2 18.91 6.99 -28.82
CA ALA A 2 18.64 7.56 -27.50
C ALA A 2 18.46 6.44 -26.49
N ASN A 3 19.29 6.45 -25.45
CA ASN A 3 19.17 5.58 -24.29
C ASN A 3 17.86 5.94 -23.56
N VAL A 4 16.76 5.25 -23.88
CA VAL A 4 15.48 5.41 -23.17
C VAL A 4 15.70 4.87 -21.77
N ILE A 5 15.91 5.77 -20.80
CA ILE A 5 15.95 5.40 -19.40
C ILE A 5 14.54 4.86 -19.06
N ARG A 6 14.43 3.53 -18.93
CA ARG A 6 13.23 2.89 -18.40
C ARG A 6 13.10 3.28 -16.93
N HIS A 7 12.41 4.39 -16.66
CA HIS A 7 12.09 4.81 -15.30
C HIS A 7 10.96 3.93 -14.76
N SER A 8 11.31 2.78 -14.19
CA SER A 8 10.36 1.93 -13.46
C SER A 8 10.09 2.54 -12.09
N LEU A 9 8.82 2.68 -11.70
CA LEU A 9 8.45 3.07 -10.35
C LEU A 9 8.96 2.05 -9.33
N THR A 10 9.69 2.53 -8.34
CA THR A 10 10.10 1.74 -7.20
C THR A 10 8.89 1.41 -6.34
N ALA A 11 9.03 0.36 -5.55
CA ALA A 11 7.96 -0.10 -4.68
C ALA A 11 7.68 0.90 -3.53
N GLU A 12 8.67 1.74 -3.18
CA GLU A 12 8.52 2.85 -2.23
C GLU A 12 7.73 4.01 -2.83
N GLU A 13 8.01 4.37 -4.09
CA GLU A 13 7.22 5.38 -4.81
C GLU A 13 5.77 4.93 -4.97
N LEU A 14 5.52 3.66 -5.29
CA LEU A 14 4.16 3.10 -5.34
C LEU A 14 3.45 3.17 -3.99
N ALA A 15 4.15 2.88 -2.89
CA ALA A 15 3.59 3.02 -1.55
C ALA A 15 3.31 4.48 -1.19
N ALA A 16 4.19 5.41 -1.57
CA ALA A 16 3.96 6.84 -1.37
C ALA A 16 2.71 7.33 -2.14
N LEU A 17 2.59 6.97 -3.43
CA LEU A 17 1.43 7.28 -4.24
C LEU A 17 0.14 6.66 -3.67
N ALA A 18 0.20 5.39 -3.24
CA ALA A 18 -0.93 4.71 -2.62
C ALA A 18 -1.37 5.40 -1.32
N LEU A 19 -0.43 5.77 -0.46
CA LEU A 19 -0.71 6.50 0.77
C LEU A 19 -1.33 7.87 0.49
N SER A 20 -0.79 8.64 -0.46
CA SER A 20 -1.34 9.93 -0.88
C SER A 20 -2.77 9.78 -1.42
N LEU A 21 -3.02 8.81 -2.30
CA LEU A 21 -4.35 8.53 -2.84
C LEU A 21 -5.34 8.06 -1.76
N ALA A 22 -4.88 7.26 -0.80
CA ALA A 22 -5.69 6.86 0.35
C ALA A 22 -6.10 8.09 1.18
N HIS A 23 -5.17 9.02 1.43
CA HIS A 23 -5.45 10.25 2.17
C HIS A 23 -6.52 11.14 1.49
N LEU A 24 -6.52 11.18 0.15
CA LEU A 24 -7.53 11.91 -0.64
C LEU A 24 -8.95 11.31 -0.53
N GLY A 25 -9.09 10.03 -0.19
CA GLY A 25 -10.40 9.36 -0.08
C GLY A 25 -11.13 9.18 -1.41
N ALA A 26 -12.45 9.42 -1.43
CA ALA A 26 -13.34 9.19 -2.58
C ALA A 26 -13.88 10.49 -3.24
N GLY A 27 -13.25 11.64 -3.00
CA GLY A 27 -13.70 12.94 -3.52
C GLY A 27 -13.24 13.25 -4.95
N PRO A 28 -13.70 14.36 -5.56
CA PRO A 28 -13.32 14.77 -6.92
C PRO A 28 -11.80 14.85 -7.13
N GLN A 29 -11.06 15.33 -6.12
CA GLN A 29 -9.60 15.45 -6.16
C GLN A 29 -8.94 14.06 -6.30
N SER A 30 -9.49 13.03 -5.65
CA SER A 30 -9.00 11.66 -5.77
C SER A 30 -9.19 11.11 -7.19
N VAL A 31 -10.30 11.45 -7.84
CA VAL A 31 -10.61 11.05 -9.22
C VAL A 31 -9.65 11.74 -10.19
N THR A 32 -9.46 13.05 -10.04
CA THR A 32 -8.53 13.83 -10.86
C THR A 32 -7.09 13.34 -10.70
N ALA A 33 -6.64 13.10 -9.47
CA ALA A 33 -5.30 12.57 -9.20
C ALA A 33 -5.08 11.20 -9.87
N ARG A 34 -6.05 10.28 -9.75
CA ARG A 34 -5.97 8.96 -10.40
C ARG A 34 -5.94 9.04 -11.91
N ARG A 35 -6.73 9.95 -12.51
CA ARG A 35 -6.71 10.19 -13.96
C ARG A 35 -5.35 10.73 -14.41
N GLY A 36 -4.80 11.72 -13.72
CA GLY A 36 -3.49 12.28 -14.01
C GLY A 36 -2.38 11.22 -13.94
N LEU A 37 -2.39 10.38 -12.90
CA LEU A 37 -1.45 9.27 -12.78
C LEU A 37 -1.58 8.26 -13.92
N ARG A 38 -2.81 7.95 -14.35
CA ARG A 38 -3.03 7.06 -15.50
C ARG A 38 -2.39 7.60 -16.78
N HIS A 39 -2.60 8.88 -17.08
CA HIS A 39 -1.93 9.54 -18.22
C HIS A 39 -0.41 9.54 -18.09
N ALA A 40 0.12 9.74 -16.88
CA ALA A 40 1.56 9.65 -16.65
C ALA A 40 2.10 8.22 -16.88
N PHE A 41 1.30 7.19 -16.59
CA PHE A 41 1.69 5.79 -16.73
C PHE A 41 1.51 5.23 -18.16
N GLU A 42 0.68 5.85 -19.01
CA GLU A 42 0.48 5.43 -20.41
C GLU A 42 1.78 5.35 -21.23
N HIS A 43 2.79 6.12 -20.83
CA HIS A 43 4.08 6.19 -21.51
C HIS A 43 5.15 5.30 -20.88
N LEU A 44 4.82 4.57 -19.81
CA LEU A 44 5.73 3.62 -19.18
C LEU A 44 5.71 2.30 -19.95
N ASP A 45 6.90 1.81 -20.29
CA ASP A 45 7.08 0.49 -20.87
C ASP A 45 7.00 -0.57 -19.76
N LEU A 46 5.85 -1.25 -19.67
CA LEU A 46 5.53 -2.19 -18.60
C LEU A 46 5.58 -3.63 -19.12
N ASP A 47 6.77 -4.22 -19.12
CA ASP A 47 6.99 -5.63 -19.54
C ASP A 47 6.58 -6.67 -18.47
N ASP A 48 5.95 -6.25 -17.36
CA ASP A 48 5.59 -7.11 -16.22
C ASP A 48 4.11 -6.94 -15.87
N ASP A 49 3.34 -8.01 -16.04
CA ASP A 49 1.89 -8.06 -15.81
C ASP A 49 1.51 -7.67 -14.37
N VAL A 50 2.34 -8.01 -13.40
CA VAL A 50 2.07 -7.69 -11.98
C VAL A 50 2.24 -6.20 -11.75
N ILE A 51 3.23 -5.57 -12.38
CA ILE A 51 3.42 -4.11 -12.33
C ILE A 51 2.26 -3.41 -13.03
N ALA A 52 1.88 -3.87 -14.24
CA ALA A 52 0.75 -3.31 -14.97
C ALA A 52 -0.54 -3.37 -14.14
N THR A 53 -0.84 -4.54 -13.58
CA THR A 53 -2.02 -4.73 -12.70
C THR A 53 -1.93 -3.84 -11.46
N THR A 54 -0.75 -3.71 -10.85
CA THR A 54 -0.55 -2.83 -9.68
C THR A 54 -0.88 -1.37 -10.00
N LEU A 55 -0.44 -0.86 -11.15
CA LEU A 55 -0.71 0.52 -11.59
C LEU A 55 -2.19 0.72 -11.94
N THR A 56 -2.82 -0.26 -12.59
CA THR A 56 -4.26 -0.26 -12.84
C THR A 56 -5.04 -0.20 -11.52
N THR A 57 -4.72 -1.05 -10.55
CA THR A 57 -5.36 -1.08 -9.23
C THR A 57 -5.12 0.21 -8.44
N LEU A 58 -3.91 0.78 -8.55
CA LEU A 58 -3.56 2.05 -7.92
C LEU A 58 -4.39 3.20 -8.48
N THR A 59 -4.66 3.22 -9.78
CA THR A 59 -5.37 4.32 -10.46
C THR A 59 -6.87 4.07 -10.64
N THR A 60 -7.39 2.94 -10.15
CA THR A 60 -8.83 2.65 -10.14
C THR A 60 -9.46 3.18 -8.85
N PRO A 61 -10.58 3.92 -8.92
CA PRO A 61 -11.30 4.35 -7.72
C PRO A 61 -11.67 3.17 -6.84
N LEU A 62 -11.39 3.30 -5.53
CA LEU A 62 -11.83 2.33 -4.53
C LEU A 62 -13.34 2.47 -4.29
N PRO A 63 -14.04 1.37 -3.96
CA PRO A 63 -15.39 1.47 -3.42
C PRO A 63 -15.43 2.43 -2.23
N THR A 64 -16.51 3.22 -2.10
CA THR A 64 -16.61 4.31 -1.12
C THR A 64 -16.22 3.91 0.30
N ASP A 65 -16.70 2.75 0.77
CA ASP A 65 -16.36 2.26 2.11
C ASP A 65 -14.90 1.87 2.27
N VAL A 66 -14.31 1.27 1.23
CA VAL A 66 -12.88 0.92 1.22
C VAL A 66 -12.03 2.19 1.21
N ALA A 67 -12.41 3.19 0.39
CA ALA A 67 -11.75 4.49 0.35
C ALA A 67 -11.83 5.22 1.70
N ARG A 68 -12.97 5.17 2.38
CA ARG A 68 -13.16 5.73 3.72
C ARG A 68 -12.22 5.08 4.75
N ARG A 69 -12.13 3.75 4.74
CA ARG A 69 -11.19 3.01 5.61
C ARG A 69 -9.73 3.32 5.28
N ALA A 70 -9.38 3.36 3.99
CA ALA A 70 -8.04 3.73 3.54
C ALA A 70 -7.63 5.14 3.99
N ARG A 71 -8.56 6.10 3.92
CA ARG A 71 -8.36 7.45 4.43
C ARG A 71 -8.17 7.50 5.94
N ALA A 72 -8.97 6.75 6.70
CA ALA A 72 -8.82 6.66 8.15
C ALA A 72 -7.43 6.10 8.53
N VAL A 73 -6.97 5.05 7.83
CA VAL A 73 -5.63 4.50 7.98
C VAL A 73 -4.56 5.53 7.63
N ALA A 74 -4.68 6.21 6.49
CA ALA A 74 -3.72 7.23 6.06
C ALA A 74 -3.60 8.37 7.08
N ASN A 75 -4.71 8.83 7.63
CA ASN A 75 -4.73 9.83 8.70
C ASN A 75 -3.99 9.34 9.95
N ALA A 76 -4.20 8.08 10.36
CA ALA A 76 -3.52 7.51 11.52
C ALA A 76 -2.00 7.34 11.30
N ILE A 77 -1.57 7.04 10.07
CA ILE A 77 -0.14 7.03 9.71
C ILE A 77 0.46 8.43 9.90
N THR A 78 -0.17 9.47 9.37
CA THR A 78 0.28 10.86 9.53
C THR A 78 0.29 11.29 10.99
N ALA A 79 -0.74 10.91 11.76
CA ALA A 79 -0.87 11.23 13.18
C ALA A 79 0.03 10.37 14.08
N ARG A 80 0.68 9.32 13.54
CA ARG A 80 1.45 8.33 14.30
C ARG A 80 0.64 7.69 15.43
N LEU A 81 -0.60 7.30 15.13
CA LEU A 81 -1.51 6.66 16.07
C LEU A 81 -1.72 5.18 15.71
N VAL A 82 -1.87 4.37 16.74
CA VAL A 82 -2.34 2.99 16.61
C VAL A 82 -3.79 3.02 16.14
N ILE A 83 -4.14 2.08 15.27
CA ILE A 83 -5.53 1.83 14.85
C ILE A 83 -5.99 0.48 15.37
N ARG A 84 -7.27 0.39 15.69
CA ARG A 84 -7.98 -0.86 15.89
C ARG A 84 -8.74 -1.21 14.62
N ILE A 85 -8.52 -2.41 14.11
CA ILE A 85 -9.23 -2.92 12.94
C ILE A 85 -10.05 -4.17 13.27
N GLN A 86 -11.24 -4.25 12.69
CA GLN A 86 -11.99 -5.50 12.57
C GLN A 86 -11.65 -6.13 11.21
N TYR A 87 -11.15 -7.36 11.22
CA TYR A 87 -10.53 -7.98 10.05
C TYR A 87 -10.98 -9.44 9.89
N HIS A 88 -11.44 -9.79 8.69
CA HIS A 88 -11.59 -11.19 8.30
C HIS A 88 -10.23 -11.79 7.96
N ASP A 89 -9.83 -12.81 8.72
CA ASP A 89 -8.62 -13.57 8.41
C ASP A 89 -8.78 -14.41 7.12
N ALA A 90 -7.72 -15.13 6.74
CA ALA A 90 -7.75 -15.96 5.54
C ALA A 90 -8.77 -17.11 5.60
N ALA A 91 -9.21 -17.51 6.80
CA ALA A 91 -10.24 -18.51 7.03
C ALA A 91 -11.64 -17.89 7.19
N GLY A 92 -11.79 -16.59 6.94
CA GLY A 92 -13.07 -15.87 7.07
C GLY A 92 -13.46 -15.54 8.51
N ARG A 93 -12.64 -15.85 9.52
CA ARG A 93 -12.98 -15.54 10.90
C ARG A 93 -12.75 -14.06 11.18
N MET A 94 -13.75 -13.41 11.78
CA MET A 94 -13.63 -12.03 12.22
C MET A 94 -12.69 -11.96 13.43
N THR A 95 -11.76 -11.02 13.37
CA THR A 95 -10.78 -10.80 14.42
C THR A 95 -10.53 -9.32 14.64
N VAL A 96 -10.28 -8.92 15.89
CA VAL A 96 -9.88 -7.54 16.22
C VAL A 96 -8.37 -7.46 16.36
N ARG A 97 -7.75 -6.41 15.80
CA ARG A 97 -6.30 -6.21 15.80
C ARG A 97 -5.97 -4.75 16.11
N ASP A 98 -5.10 -4.54 17.09
CA ASP A 98 -4.40 -3.27 17.26
C ASP A 98 -3.14 -3.28 16.38
N VAL A 99 -3.06 -2.31 15.48
CA VAL A 99 -2.02 -2.21 14.45
C VAL A 99 -1.36 -0.85 14.54
N GLU A 100 -0.04 -0.82 14.57
CA GLU A 100 0.75 0.39 14.37
C GLU A 100 0.96 0.56 12.85
N PRO A 101 0.21 1.45 12.19
CA PRO A 101 0.20 1.50 10.74
C PRO A 101 1.49 2.17 10.23
N VAL A 102 2.04 1.62 9.15
CA VAL A 102 3.32 2.06 8.57
C VAL A 102 3.08 2.73 7.23
N THR A 103 2.37 2.07 6.32
CA THR A 103 2.01 2.66 5.02
C THR A 103 0.79 1.96 4.41
N CYS A 104 0.22 2.57 3.38
CA CYS A 104 -0.68 1.93 2.44
C CYS A 104 0.12 1.55 1.18
N LEU A 105 -0.18 0.41 0.58
CA LEU A 105 0.41 0.01 -0.69
C LEU A 105 -0.61 -0.68 -1.58
N VAL A 106 -0.26 -0.81 -2.86
CA VAL A 106 -0.97 -1.64 -3.83
C VAL A 106 -0.03 -2.71 -4.34
N HIS A 107 -0.55 -3.91 -4.52
CA HIS A 107 0.15 -4.95 -5.25
C HIS A 107 -0.82 -5.88 -5.96
N GLY A 108 -0.58 -6.09 -7.25
CA GLY A 108 -1.51 -6.79 -8.12
C GLY A 108 -2.88 -6.14 -8.02
N GLU A 109 -3.88 -6.92 -7.65
CA GLU A 109 -5.29 -6.50 -7.61
C GLU A 109 -5.74 -5.91 -6.27
N PHE A 110 -4.85 -5.86 -5.26
CA PHE A 110 -5.28 -5.56 -3.89
C PHE A 110 -4.55 -4.36 -3.29
N TRP A 111 -5.34 -3.60 -2.54
CA TRP A 111 -4.84 -2.57 -1.62
C TRP A 111 -4.55 -3.19 -0.25
N TYR A 112 -3.45 -2.78 0.35
CA TYR A 112 -3.01 -3.28 1.65
C TYR A 112 -2.69 -2.13 2.61
N LEU A 113 -3.09 -2.30 3.86
CA LEU A 113 -2.45 -1.66 5.01
C LEU A 113 -1.26 -2.52 5.39
N VAL A 114 -0.09 -1.91 5.51
CA VAL A 114 1.06 -2.55 6.16
C VAL A 114 1.30 -1.92 7.51
N GLY A 115 1.46 -2.76 8.54
CA GLY A 115 1.71 -2.30 9.90
C GLY A 115 2.18 -3.38 10.86
N TRP A 116 2.67 -2.95 12.02
CA TRP A 116 3.02 -3.85 13.12
C TRP A 116 1.77 -4.29 13.86
N CYS A 117 1.45 -5.58 13.77
CA CYS A 117 0.33 -6.17 14.49
C CYS A 117 0.74 -6.48 15.93
N ARG A 118 0.20 -5.76 16.91
CA ARG A 118 0.57 -5.93 18.32
C ARG A 118 0.26 -7.32 18.85
N MET A 119 -0.88 -7.90 18.44
CA MET A 119 -1.26 -9.25 18.83
C MET A 119 -0.28 -10.31 18.32
N ARG A 120 0.22 -10.16 17.09
CA ARG A 120 1.13 -11.12 16.47
C ARG A 120 2.60 -10.79 16.70
N ARG A 121 2.89 -9.61 17.25
CA ARG A 121 4.24 -9.07 17.47
C ARG A 121 5.09 -9.17 16.20
N SER A 122 4.51 -8.77 15.07
CA SER A 122 5.13 -8.88 13.75
C SER A 122 4.54 -7.88 12.77
N ILE A 123 5.33 -7.45 11.79
CA ILE A 123 4.82 -6.76 10.60
C ILE A 123 3.89 -7.67 9.80
N ARG A 124 2.76 -7.13 9.36
CA ARG A 124 1.80 -7.82 8.49
C ARG A 124 1.18 -6.87 7.47
N ALA A 125 0.76 -7.45 6.35
CA ALA A 125 -0.08 -6.79 5.36
C ALA A 125 -1.55 -7.25 5.55
N PHE A 126 -2.46 -6.29 5.63
CA PHE A 126 -3.89 -6.47 5.79
C PHE A 126 -4.59 -5.96 4.53
N ARG A 127 -5.34 -6.82 3.84
CA ARG A 127 -6.06 -6.40 2.64
C ARG A 127 -7.23 -5.51 3.01
N PHE A 128 -7.39 -4.38 2.34
CA PHE A 128 -8.43 -3.40 2.63
C PHE A 128 -9.85 -3.91 2.39
N ASP A 129 -10.04 -4.85 1.47
CA ASP A 129 -11.32 -5.52 1.22
C ASP A 129 -11.76 -6.45 2.37
N ARG A 130 -10.82 -6.89 3.22
CA ARG A 130 -11.08 -7.73 4.40
C ARG A 130 -11.15 -6.94 5.70
N ILE A 131 -10.88 -5.63 5.67
CA ILE A 131 -11.06 -4.74 6.81
C ILE A 131 -12.52 -4.30 6.84
N LEU A 132 -13.23 -4.66 7.90
CA LEU A 132 -14.64 -4.32 8.10
C LEU A 132 -14.78 -2.90 8.69
N ALA A 133 -13.95 -2.59 9.68
CA ALA A 133 -13.94 -1.32 10.39
C ALA A 133 -12.51 -0.89 10.75
N VAL A 134 -12.30 0.42 10.84
CA VAL A 134 -11.05 1.05 11.27
C VAL A 134 -11.40 2.15 12.26
N GLU A 135 -10.84 2.06 13.45
CA GLU A 135 -11.02 3.05 14.52
C GLU A 135 -9.62 3.54 14.95
N PRO A 136 -9.33 4.86 14.87
CA PRO A 136 -8.12 5.39 15.48
C PRO A 136 -8.21 5.24 17.00
N THR A 137 -7.07 5.04 17.63
CA THR A 137 -6.93 5.05 19.08
C THR A 137 -6.07 6.23 19.51
N ASP A 138 -6.06 6.54 20.79
CA ASP A 138 -5.19 7.59 21.36
C ASP A 138 -3.78 7.06 21.68
N LEU A 139 -3.49 5.79 21.36
CA LEU A 139 -2.20 5.19 21.64
C LEU A 139 -1.18 5.58 20.55
N PRO A 140 0.03 6.03 20.92
CA PRO A 140 1.05 6.34 19.94
C PRO A 140 1.53 5.05 19.23
N ALA A 141 1.72 5.16 17.93
CA ALA A 141 2.41 4.19 17.10
C ALA A 141 3.92 4.48 17.14
N ARG A 142 4.71 3.42 17.30
CA ARG A 142 6.17 3.54 17.20
C ARG A 142 6.55 3.66 15.73
N ALA A 143 7.63 4.37 15.45
CA ALA A 143 8.23 4.35 14.14
C ALA A 143 8.79 2.95 13.87
N HIS A 144 8.21 2.25 12.91
CA HIS A 144 8.74 0.98 12.43
C HIS A 144 9.52 1.25 11.14
N LEU A 145 10.84 1.03 11.18
CA LEU A 145 11.70 1.24 10.01
C LEU A 145 11.27 0.31 8.87
N PRO A 146 10.96 0.82 7.66
CA PRO A 146 10.37 0.06 6.57
C PRO A 146 11.34 -0.93 5.88
N GLN A 147 12.22 -1.63 6.60
CA GLN A 147 13.03 -2.73 6.06
C GLN A 147 12.14 -3.96 5.66
N ARG A 148 11.88 -4.11 4.35
CA ARG A 148 11.19 -5.25 3.70
C ARG A 148 9.67 -5.39 3.92
N TYR A 149 8.94 -4.27 3.82
CA TYR A 149 7.51 -4.19 4.15
C TYR A 149 6.60 -4.47 2.96
N LEU A 150 7.18 -4.54 1.77
CA LEU A 150 6.51 -4.84 0.53
C LEU A 150 6.71 -6.35 0.31
N PRO A 151 5.64 -7.17 0.37
CA PRO A 151 5.74 -8.63 0.24
C PRO A 151 6.39 -9.11 -1.08
N PHE A 152 6.65 -8.17 -1.99
CA PHE A 152 7.00 -8.37 -3.38
C PHE A 152 8.32 -7.69 -3.76
N GLN A 153 9.06 -7.16 -2.78
CA GLN A 153 10.49 -6.92 -2.98
C GLN A 153 11.13 -8.28 -3.21
N ARG A 154 11.18 -8.70 -4.49
CA ARG A 154 12.05 -9.78 -4.96
C ARG A 154 13.41 -9.52 -4.30
N ARG A 155 13.95 -10.53 -3.61
CA ARG A 155 15.37 -10.54 -3.29
C ARG A 155 16.07 -10.23 -4.61
N SER A 156 16.68 -9.04 -4.72
CA SER A 156 17.77 -8.86 -5.67
C SER A 156 18.74 -9.99 -5.34
N ARG A 157 18.80 -11.01 -6.21
CA ARG A 157 19.91 -11.93 -6.20
C ARG A 157 21.10 -11.03 -6.49
N ALA A 158 21.85 -10.67 -5.44
CA ALA A 158 23.16 -10.09 -5.60
C ALA A 158 23.88 -10.95 -6.64
N ARG A 159 24.13 -10.36 -7.81
CA ARG A 159 24.89 -11.00 -8.87
C ARG A 159 26.24 -11.30 -8.22
N ARG A 160 26.51 -12.56 -7.88
CA ARG A 160 27.84 -12.97 -7.41
C ARG A 160 28.83 -12.44 -8.44
N PRO A 161 29.84 -11.65 -8.07
CA PRO A 161 30.91 -11.37 -9.01
C PRO A 161 31.49 -12.71 -9.44
N SER A 162 31.56 -12.92 -10.76
CA SER A 162 32.29 -14.04 -11.32
C SER A 162 33.73 -13.87 -10.86
N ALA A 163 34.20 -14.79 -10.02
CA ALA A 163 35.63 -14.89 -9.75
C ALA A 163 36.30 -15.27 -11.08
N ALA A 164 37.20 -14.40 -11.54
CA ALA A 164 38.23 -14.73 -12.50
C ALA A 164 39.53 -14.97 -11.73
#